data_AF-A0A2H9RMK9-F1
#
_entry.id   AF-A0A2H9RMK9-F1
#
_cell.length_a   1.000
_cell.length_b   1.000
_cell.length_c   1.000
_cell.angle_alpha   90.00
_cell.angle_beta   90.00
_cell.angle_gamma   90.00
#
_symmetry.space_group_name_H-M   'P 1'
#
loop_
_entity.id
_entity.type
_entity.pdbx_description
1 polymer ?
#
loop_
_entity_poly.entity_id
_entity_poly.type
_entity_poly.pdbx_seq_one_letter_code
_entity_poly.pdbx_strand_id
1 'polypeptide(L)' 'MSKWLKIVLGLILLVVPLALIMPGMPLSEWGVATLELIKGGITIVVILIGIILIVMGIDELKN' A
#
# COMPACT_ATOMS: atom_id res chain seq x y z
N MET A 1 -27.78 4.48 -8.38
CA MET A 1 -27.22 3.11 -8.26
C MET A 1 -27.93 2.36 -7.14
N SER A 2 -28.52 1.21 -7.43
CA SER A 2 -29.14 0.36 -6.41
C SER A 2 -28.09 -0.24 -5.47
N LYS A 3 -28.47 -0.53 -4.22
CA LYS A 3 -27.59 -1.18 -3.21
C LYS A 3 -26.97 -2.46 -3.76
N TRP A 4 -27.76 -3.24 -4.50
CA TRP A 4 -27.34 -4.47 -5.15
C TRP A 4 -26.30 -4.25 -6.25
N LEU A 5 -26.46 -3.22 -7.08
CA LEU A 5 -25.48 -2.89 -8.12
C LEU A 5 -24.12 -2.52 -7.52
N LYS A 6 -24.09 -1.76 -6.41
CA LYS A 6 -22.83 -1.42 -5.72
C LYS A 6 -22.10 -2.66 -5.18
N ILE A 7 -22.85 -3.60 -4.63
CA ILE A 7 -22.30 -4.86 -4.10
C ILE A 7 -21.73 -5.72 -5.24
N VAL A 8 -22.48 -5.87 -6.34
CA VAL A 8 -22.03 -6.65 -7.50
C VAL A 8 -20.79 -6.01 -8.15
N LEU A 9 -20.77 -4.70 -8.32
CA LEU A 9 -19.60 -3.99 -8.84
C LEU A 9 -18.38 -4.13 -7.91
N GLY A 10 -18.58 -4.05 -6.60
CA GLY A 10 -17.50 -4.29 -5.62
C GLY A 10 -16.94 -5.70 -5.70
N LEU A 11 -17.79 -6.72 -5.86
CA LEU A 11 -17.38 -8.11 -6.04
C LEU A 11 -16.61 -8.30 -7.36
N ILE A 12 -17.07 -7.70 -8.45
CA ILE A 12 -16.38 -7.74 -9.75
C ILE A 12 -14.98 -7.12 -9.62
N LEU A 13 -14.87 -5.95 -9.00
CA LEU A 13 -13.60 -5.25 -8.82
C LEU A 13 -12.63 -6.00 -7.89
N LEU A 14 -13.11 -6.86 -7.00
CA LEU A 14 -12.27 -7.74 -6.18
C LEU A 14 -11.85 -9.00 -6.92
N VAL A 15 -12.78 -9.68 -7.58
CA VAL A 15 -12.57 -11.05 -8.10
C VAL A 15 -11.97 -11.06 -9.50
N VAL A 16 -12.36 -10.13 -10.37
CA VAL A 16 -11.91 -10.11 -11.77
C VAL A 16 -10.40 -9.88 -11.90
N PRO A 17 -9.77 -8.92 -11.19
CA PRO A 17 -8.32 -8.76 -11.25
C PRO A 17 -7.58 -10.02 -10.81
N LEU A 18 -8.07 -10.69 -9.76
CA LEU A 18 -7.50 -11.96 -9.30
C LEU A 18 -7.63 -13.04 -10.38
N ALA A 19 -8.81 -13.20 -10.98
CA ALA A 19 -9.04 -14.19 -12.03
C ALA A 19 -8.22 -13.94 -13.32
N LEU A 20 -7.90 -12.69 -13.64
CA LEU A 20 -7.07 -12.33 -14.81
C LEU A 20 -5.57 -12.53 -14.56
N ILE A 21 -5.13 -12.40 -13.31
CA ILE A 21 -3.71 -12.43 -12.94
C ILE A 21 -3.27 -13.84 -12.49
N MET A 22 -4.17 -14.62 -11.88
CA MET A 22 -3.85 -15.94 -11.33
C MET A 22 -3.42 -17.04 -12.33
N PRO A 23 -3.93 -17.10 -13.59
CA PRO A 23 -3.52 -18.16 -14.51
C PRO A 23 -2.06 -17.98 -14.94
N GLY A 24 -1.16 -18.86 -14.47
CA GLY A 24 0.25 -18.89 -14.87
C GLY A 24 1.22 -18.09 -13.99
N MET A 25 0.78 -17.57 -12.85
CA MET A 25 1.63 -16.78 -11.95
C MET A 25 1.79 -17.43 -10.57
N PRO A 26 3.00 -17.54 -10.01
CA PRO A 26 3.22 -18.13 -8.69
C PRO A 26 2.66 -17.22 -7.58
N LEU A 27 1.60 -17.68 -6.92
CA LEU A 27 0.92 -16.96 -5.83
C LEU A 27 1.86 -16.60 -4.66
N SER A 28 2.93 -17.37 -4.46
CA SER A 28 3.96 -17.10 -3.45
C SER A 28 4.66 -15.75 -3.68
N GLU A 29 4.88 -15.36 -4.94
CA GLU A 29 5.56 -14.10 -5.27
C GLU A 29 4.71 -12.87 -4.97
N TRP A 30 3.38 -12.99 -5.04
CA TRP A 30 2.46 -11.90 -4.68
C TRP A 30 2.36 -11.66 -3.19
N GLY A 31 2.40 -12.73 -2.39
CA GLY A 31 2.49 -12.61 -0.93
C GLY A 31 3.75 -11.85 -0.53
N VAL A 32 4.88 -12.21 -1.15
CA VAL A 32 6.16 -11.51 -0.95
C VAL A 32 6.07 -10.07 -1.44
N ALA A 33 5.59 -9.80 -2.65
CA ALA A 33 5.48 -8.44 -3.19
C ALA A 33 4.57 -7.53 -2.36
N THR A 34 3.45 -8.06 -1.84
CA THR A 34 2.55 -7.33 -0.94
C THR A 34 3.23 -6.99 0.38
N LEU A 35 3.96 -7.95 0.96
CA LEU A 35 4.74 -7.72 2.17
C LEU A 35 5.84 -6.69 1.94
N GLU A 36 6.56 -6.76 0.82
CA GLU A 36 7.59 -5.79 0.46
C GLU A 36 7.01 -4.39 0.22
N LEU A 37 5.83 -4.28 -0.40
CA LEU A 37 5.13 -2.99 -0.53
C LEU A 37 4.77 -2.40 0.84
N ILE A 38 4.22 -3.21 1.75
CA ILE A 38 3.88 -2.78 3.11
C ILE A 38 5.13 -2.34 3.87
N LYS A 39 6.18 -3.16 3.86
CA LYS A 39 7.48 -2.84 4.49
C LYS A 39 8.04 -1.54 3.92
N GLY A 40 8.13 -1.42 2.59
CA GLY A 40 8.61 -0.22 1.91
C GLY A 40 7.81 1.02 2.27
N GLY A 41 6.48 0.91 2.32
CA GLY A 41 5.60 1.99 2.76
C GLY A 41 5.87 2.44 4.21
N ILE A 42 5.98 1.48 5.14
CA ILE A 42 6.32 1.77 6.54
C ILE A 42 7.70 2.42 6.66
N THR A 43 8.71 1.89 5.96
CA THR A 43 10.07 2.43 5.96
C THR A 43 10.11 3.88 5.49
N ILE A 44 9.42 4.21 4.40
CA ILE A 44 9.33 5.60 3.90
C ILE A 44 8.71 6.52 4.95
N VAL A 45 7.62 6.11 5.60
CA VAL A 45 6.98 6.91 6.66
C VAL A 45 7.94 7.18 7.81
N VAL A 46 8.68 6.18 8.28
CA VAL A 46 9.67 6.34 9.35
C VAL A 46 10.78 7.30 8.95
N ILE A 47 11.30 7.19 7.71
CA ILE A 47 12.32 8.10 7.18
C ILE A 47 11.81 9.55 7.15
N LEU A 48 10.59 9.77 6.66
CA LEU A 48 10.01 11.12 6.60
C LEU A 48 9.85 11.74 7.98
N ILE A 49 9.39 10.96 8.96
CA ILE A 49 9.31 11.41 10.36
C ILE A 49 10.70 11.79 10.88
N GLY A 50 11.71 10.96 10.64
CA GLY A 50 13.10 11.25 11.03
C GLY A 50 13.62 12.55 10.41
N ILE A 51 13.35 12.78 9.12
CA ILE A 51 13.73 14.04 8.45
C ILE A 51 13.04 15.24 9.09
N ILE A 52 11.73 15.15 9.38
CA ILE A 52 10.98 16.24 10.03
C ILE A 52 11.60 16.58 11.38
N LEU A 53 11.91 15.58 12.21
CA LEU A 53 12.52 15.78 13.52
C LEU A 53 13.91 16.42 13.43
N ILE A 54 14.73 16.01 12.46
CA ILE A 54 16.04 16.61 12.22
C ILE A 54 15.89 18.09 11.84
N VAL A 55 14.96 18.41 10.92
CA VAL A 55 14.71 19.79 10.50
C VAL A 55 14.25 20.65 11.68
N MET A 56 13.34 20.14 12.50
CA MET A 56 12.89 20.83 13.72
C MET A 56 14.05 21.07 14.69
N GLY A 57 14.87 20.05 14.96
CA GLY A 57 16.02 20.19 15.85
C GLY A 57 17.08 21.18 15.33
N ILE A 58 17.28 21.24 14.00
CA ILE A 58 18.18 22.24 13.40
C ILE A 58 17.60 23.66 13.56
N ASP A 59 16.30 23.84 13.40
CA ASP A 59 15.64 25.14 13.60
C ASP A 59 15.73 25.61 15.05
N GLU A 60 15.58 24.68 16.01
CA GLU A 60 15.80 24.94 17.44
C GLU A 60 17.26 25.32 17.76
N LEU A 61 18.25 24.69 17.10
CA LEU A 61 19.68 25.01 17.30
C LEU A 61 20.10 26.36 16.73
N LYS A 62 19.34 26.90 15.78
CA LYS A 62 19.66 28.14 15.08
C LYS A 62 19.11 29.38 15.79
N ASN A 63 18.08 29.21 16.63
CA ASN A 63 17.50 30.26 17.48
C ASN A 63 18.10 30.22 18.90
#